data_AF-A0A534ITS5-F1
#
_entry.id   AF-A0A534ITS5-F1
#
_cell.length_a   1.000
_cell.length_b   1.000
_cell.length_c   1.000
_cell.angle_alpha   90.00
_cell.angle_beta   90.00
_cell.angle_gamma   90.00
#
_symmetry.space_group_name_H-M   'P 1'
#
loop_
_entity.id
_entity.type
_entity.pdbx_description
1 polymer ?
#
loop_
_entity_poly.entity_id
_entity_poly.type
_entity_poly.pdbx_seq_one_letter_code
_entity_poly.pdbx_strand_id
1 'polypeptide(L)'
;MADKDQQFTRMWNEANKSKQEKFRNMLKNKLLARGIIYNESNARAYWNGDVALITPEKPYEERPREERFERRPQRGRGPPRRR
;
A
#
# COMPACT_ATOMS: atom_id res chain seq x y z
N MET A 1 -18.59 -4.23 -12.13
CA MET A 1 -17.62 -3.10 -12.07
C MET A 1 -18.08 -2.00 -11.11
N ALA A 2 -19.36 -1.61 -11.08
CA ALA A 2 -19.87 -0.55 -10.19
C ALA A 2 -19.72 -0.80 -8.67
N ASP A 3 -19.76 -2.05 -8.20
CA ASP A 3 -19.66 -2.34 -6.76
C ASP A 3 -18.29 -1.94 -6.16
N LYS A 4 -17.19 -2.22 -6.89
CA LYS A 4 -15.83 -1.87 -6.45
C LYS A 4 -15.63 -0.36 -6.37
N ASP A 5 -16.22 0.35 -7.31
CA ASP A 5 -16.16 1.80 -7.40
C ASP A 5 -16.90 2.46 -6.23
N GLN A 6 -18.09 1.94 -5.91
CA GLN A 6 -18.86 2.39 -4.75
C GLN A 6 -18.15 2.05 -3.42
N GLN A 7 -17.48 0.90 -3.34
CA GLN A 7 -16.62 0.56 -2.20
C GLN A 7 -15.41 1.50 -2.09
N PHE A 8 -14.79 1.89 -3.20
CA PHE A 8 -13.72 2.89 -3.21
C PHE A 8 -14.20 4.20 -2.62
N THR A 9 -15.31 4.74 -3.13
CA THR A 9 -15.87 6.00 -2.65
C THR A 9 -16.21 5.95 -1.15
N ARG A 10 -16.73 4.82 -0.67
CA ARG A 10 -17.00 4.60 0.76
C ARG A 10 -15.72 4.63 1.60
N MET A 11 -14.69 3.90 1.20
CA MET A 11 -13.42 3.84 1.94
C MET A 11 -12.61 5.13 1.84
N TRP A 12 -12.71 5.83 0.70
CA TRP A 12 -12.04 7.11 0.45
C TRP A 12 -12.66 8.26 1.23
N ASN A 13 -13.97 8.22 1.46
CA ASN A 13 -14.72 9.21 2.26
C ASN A 13 -15.08 8.69 3.67
N GLU A 14 -14.41 7.64 4.13
CA GLU A 14 -14.67 7.03 5.44
C GLU A 14 -14.55 8.08 6.56
N ALA A 15 -15.57 8.16 7.43
CA ALA A 15 -15.63 9.17 8.49
C ALA A 15 -14.53 8.96 9.54
N ASN A 16 -14.09 7.70 9.70
CA ASN A 16 -12.98 7.37 10.56
C ASN A 16 -11.65 7.72 9.86
N LYS A 17 -11.04 8.84 10.27
CA LYS A 17 -9.77 9.33 9.73
C LYS A 17 -8.66 8.27 9.72
N SER A 18 -8.54 7.42 10.74
CA SER A 18 -7.49 6.40 10.79
C SER A 18 -7.66 5.34 9.70
N LYS A 19 -8.90 4.91 9.43
CA LYS A 19 -9.19 3.96 8.35
C LYS A 19 -9.00 4.59 6.99
N GLN A 20 -9.49 5.82 6.82
CA GLN A 20 -9.33 6.60 5.59
C GLN A 20 -7.84 6.79 5.26
N GLU A 21 -7.03 7.17 6.23
CA GLU A 21 -5.61 7.42 6.04
C GLU A 21 -4.84 6.12 5.74
N LYS A 22 -5.17 5.01 6.40
CA LYS A 22 -4.62 3.68 6.06
C LYS A 22 -4.95 3.28 4.62
N PHE A 23 -6.18 3.50 4.18
CA PHE A 23 -6.62 3.21 2.82
C PHE A 23 -5.87 4.06 1.79
N ARG A 24 -5.76 5.37 2.04
CA ARG A 24 -5.02 6.30 1.19
C ARG A 24 -3.52 5.98 1.13
N ASN A 25 -2.89 5.69 2.27
CA ASN A 25 -1.48 5.31 2.34
C ASN A 25 -1.20 3.99 1.62
N MET A 26 -2.12 3.01 1.70
CA MET A 26 -2.02 1.77 0.94
C MET A 26 -1.99 2.04 -0.56
N LEU A 27 -2.94 2.83 -1.07
CA LEU A 27 -3.03 3.19 -2.49
C LEU A 27 -1.82 4.01 -2.94
N LYS A 28 -1.40 4.98 -2.14
CA LYS A 28 -0.18 5.76 -2.37
C LYS A 28 1.04 4.86 -2.54
N ASN A 29 1.26 3.91 -1.63
CA ASN A 29 2.38 2.98 -1.72
C ASN A 29 2.28 2.07 -2.94
N LYS A 30 1.08 1.60 -3.31
CA LYS A 30 0.88 0.74 -4.49
C LYS A 30 1.08 1.48 -5.81
N LEU A 31 0.72 2.76 -5.88
CA LEU A 31 0.95 3.61 -7.05
C LEU A 31 2.42 4.01 -7.17
N LEU A 32 3.05 4.43 -6.06
CA LEU A 32 4.48 4.73 -6.01
C LEU A 32 5.33 3.52 -6.40
N ALA A 33 4.96 2.33 -5.92
CA ALA A 33 5.61 1.07 -6.28
C ALA A 33 5.37 0.64 -7.74
N ARG A 34 4.67 1.45 -8.55
CA ARG A 34 4.51 1.29 -9.99
C ARG A 34 4.99 2.52 -10.77
N GLY A 35 5.57 3.52 -10.09
CA GLY A 35 5.97 4.79 -10.71
C GLY A 35 4.79 5.68 -11.13
N ILE A 36 3.59 5.43 -10.60
CA ILE A 36 2.37 6.17 -10.93
C ILE A 36 2.19 7.33 -9.94
N ILE A 37 1.81 8.51 -10.44
CA ILE A 37 1.45 9.65 -9.59
C ILE A 37 0.25 9.29 -8.71
N TYR A 38 0.36 9.57 -7.41
CA TYR A 38 -0.74 9.48 -6.48
C TYR A 38 -1.75 10.62 -6.70
N ASN A 39 -2.87 10.30 -7.33
CA ASN A 39 -4.06 11.15 -7.44
C ASN A 39 -5.33 10.27 -7.33
N GLU A 40 -6.50 10.89 -7.16
CA GLU A 40 -7.76 10.16 -6.96
C GLU A 40 -8.14 9.30 -8.17
N SER A 41 -8.02 9.82 -9.39
CA SER A 41 -8.35 9.10 -10.62
C SER A 41 -7.51 7.83 -10.79
N ASN A 42 -6.20 7.91 -10.57
CA ASN A 42 -5.27 6.79 -10.66
C ASN A 42 -5.49 5.79 -9.52
N ALA A 43 -5.78 6.28 -8.31
CA ALA A 43 -6.08 5.41 -7.17
C ALA A 43 -7.38 4.63 -7.40
N ARG A 44 -8.39 5.28 -7.99
CA ARG A 44 -9.67 4.68 -8.37
C ARG A 44 -9.50 3.66 -9.49
N ALA A 45 -8.78 4.01 -10.55
CA ALA A 45 -8.46 3.10 -11.65
C ALA A 45 -7.67 1.87 -11.15
N TYR A 46 -6.69 2.09 -10.27
CA TYR A 46 -5.91 1.01 -9.67
C TYR A 46 -6.78 0.07 -8.81
N TRP A 47 -7.69 0.62 -8.01
CA TRP A 47 -8.61 -0.15 -7.19
C TRP A 47 -9.63 -0.95 -8.01
N ASN A 48 -10.16 -0.35 -9.07
CA ASN A 48 -11.12 -1.01 -9.97
C ASN A 48 -10.46 -2.09 -10.84
N GLY A 49 -9.13 -2.04 -11.01
CA GLY A 49 -8.35 -2.98 -11.83
C GLY A 49 -8.09 -2.47 -13.24
N ASP A 50 -8.51 -1.24 -13.55
CA ASP A 50 -8.33 -0.55 -14.82
C ASP A 50 -6.94 0.09 -14.92
N VAL A 51 -5.89 -0.69 -14.66
CA VAL A 51 -4.49 -0.24 -14.69
C VAL A 51 -4.08 0.21 -16.09
N ALA A 52 -4.76 -0.27 -17.13
CA ALA A 52 -4.57 0.13 -18.53
C ALA A 52 -4.97 1.60 -18.81
N LEU A 53 -5.83 2.21 -17.97
CA LEU A 53 -6.23 3.61 -18.07
C LEU A 53 -5.28 4.55 -17.32
N ILE A 54 -4.35 4.01 -16.55
CA ILE A 54 -3.40 4.81 -15.80
C ILE A 54 -2.25 5.15 -16.73
N THR A 55 -2.14 6.41 -17.16
CA THR A 55 -0.97 6.89 -17.90
C THR A 55 0.23 6.90 -16.96
N PRO A 56 1.21 5.99 -17.12
CA PRO A 56 2.42 6.05 -16.32
C PRO A 56 3.33 7.14 -16.92
N GLU A 57 3.76 8.10 -16.12
CA GLU A 57 4.68 9.14 -16.61
C GLU A 57 6.10 8.61 -16.85
N LYS A 58 6.46 7.44 -16.31
CA LYS A 58 7.78 6.84 -16.46
C LYS A 58 7.69 5.31 -16.60
N PRO A 59 8.52 4.68 -17.45
CA PRO A 59 8.71 3.24 -17.40
C PRO A 59 9.19 2.85 -16.00
N TYR A 60 8.59 1.80 -15.47
CA TYR A 60 8.88 1.25 -14.15
C TYR A 60 10.35 0.84 -14.05
N GLU A 61 11.20 1.69 -13.48
CA GLU A 61 12.49 1.22 -12.96
C GLU A 61 12.17 0.39 -11.71
N GLU A 62 12.37 -0.91 -11.85
CA GLU A 62 12.22 -1.93 -10.83
C GLU A 62 13.14 -1.59 -9.65
N ARG A 63 12.65 -0.77 -8.71
CA ARG A 63 13.37 -0.49 -7.47
C ARG A 63 13.40 -1.79 -6.67
N PRO A 64 14.58 -2.38 -6.38
CA PRO A 64 14.66 -3.55 -5.53
C PRO A 64 14.03 -3.19 -4.19
N ARG A 65 12.90 -3.85 -3.93
CA ARG A 65 12.08 -3.68 -2.74
C ARG A 65 12.98 -3.90 -1.54
N GLU A 66 13.30 -2.83 -0.83
CA GLU A 66 14.12 -2.90 0.38
C GLU A 66 13.64 -4.04 1.26
N GLU A 67 14.56 -4.98 1.46
CA GLU A 67 14.60 -6.09 2.38
C GLU A 67 14.31 -5.61 3.81
N ARG A 68 13.05 -5.28 4.10
CA ARG A 68 12.63 -4.94 5.45
C ARG A 68 11.73 -6.04 5.98
N PHE A 69 12.34 -6.80 6.89
CA PHE A 69 11.77 -7.66 7.93
C PHE A 69 12.07 -9.17 7.82
N GLU A 70 13.27 -9.56 7.43
CA GLU A 70 13.87 -10.82 7.89
C GLU A 70 14.94 -10.54 8.95
N ARG A 71 14.50 -10.25 10.19
CA ARG A 71 15.30 -10.53 11.41
C ARG A 71 14.43 -10.36 12.65
N ARG A 72 13.60 -11.35 12.91
CA ARG A 72 13.22 -11.66 14.29
C ARG A 72 13.17 -13.16 14.53
N PRO A 73 14.17 -13.71 15.25
CA PRO A 73 13.94 -14.87 16.08
C PRO A 73 13.78 -14.43 17.55
N GLN A 74 12.60 -14.77 18.05
CA GLN A 74 12.29 -15.36 19.35
C GLN A 74 12.80 -14.71 20.66
N ARG A 75 11.80 -14.30 21.45
CA ARG A 75 11.80 -14.34 22.92
C ARG A 75 12.37 -15.66 23.42
N GLY A 76 13.25 -15.60 24.43
CA GLY A 76 13.41 -16.69 25.40
C GLY A 76 14.84 -17.17 25.59
N ARG A 77 15.54 -16.59 26.57
CA ARG A 77 16.21 -17.34 27.65
C ARG A 77 16.78 -16.34 28.67
N GLY A 78 16.16 -16.32 29.85
CA GLY A 78 16.84 -15.96 31.08
C GLY A 78 18.02 -16.91 31.37
N PRO A 79 18.72 -16.70 32.49
CA PRO A 79 20.18 -16.64 32.60
C PRO A 79 20.85 -18.03 32.70
N PRO A 80 22.17 -18.13 32.51
CA PRO A 80 22.97 -19.11 33.24
C PRO A 80 23.61 -18.45 34.48
N ARG A 81 23.25 -19.01 35.63
CA ARG A 81 23.97 -18.93 36.92
C ARG A 81 25.43 -19.40 36.78
N ARG A 82 26.30 -18.89 37.68
CA ARG A 82 27.68 -19.31 38.05
C ARG A 82 28.78 -18.82 37.11
N ARG A 83 29.92 -18.30 37.57
CA ARG A 83 30.65 -18.49 38.84
C ARG A 83 30.91 -17.18 39.57
#